data_AF-A0A257WDG1-F1
#
_entry.id   AF-A0A257WDG1-F1
#
_cell.length_a   1.000
_cell.length_b   1.000
_cell.length_c   1.000
_cell.angle_alpha   90.00
_cell.angle_beta   90.00
_cell.angle_gamma   90.00
#
_symmetry.space_group_name_H-M   'P 1'
#
loop_
_entity.id
_entity.type
_entity.pdbx_description
1 polymer ?
#
loop_
_entity_poly.entity_id
_entity_poly.type
_entity_poly.pdbx_seq_one_letter_code
_entity_poly.pdbx_strand_id
1 'polypeptide(L)'
;MPVDSPQPRRRLWEEKNPLIAGVLAYLIPGAGHLYQGRWFKGIIYFVCILGTFFGGMKLGEGAVVYHLPNNRFGISLNYLAQVCVGMPALPAIYQAKRAKDPANRPLYELNEPLVAPFSGELVTSSPGQETIVGHLEGTVDLNTAFNGSMPETSGVFRGTLDGEKVELRLVGGFSVDRPISAGFRRPLEAVVARQPDQHPHESQTIRGTIPRSFADAYCAPPDPDKLKDLHGRLGKFYDLAIAFTMIAGLLNVLAVWDAIEGPA
;
A
#
# COMPACT_ATOMS: atom_id res chain seq x y z
N MET A 1 33.51 40.99 49.16
CA MET A 1 33.49 40.17 47.94
C MET A 1 32.03 39.98 47.57
N PRO A 2 31.53 40.50 46.43
CA PRO A 2 30.19 40.13 45.99
C PRO A 2 30.22 38.64 45.64
N VAL A 3 29.32 37.88 46.24
CA VAL A 3 29.10 36.47 45.88
C VAL A 3 28.28 36.50 44.59
N ASP A 4 28.90 36.11 43.48
CA ASP A 4 28.17 35.91 42.23
C ASP A 4 27.07 34.88 42.48
N SER A 5 25.81 35.31 42.34
CA SER A 5 24.66 34.41 42.35
C SER A 5 24.89 33.35 41.26
N PRO A 6 24.73 32.04 41.56
CA PRO A 6 24.86 31.02 40.52
C PRO A 6 23.83 31.31 39.43
N GLN A 7 24.32 31.53 38.21
CA GLN A 7 23.47 31.74 37.04
C GLN A 7 22.48 30.56 36.95
N PRO A 8 21.17 30.81 36.73
CA PRO A 8 20.20 29.74 36.60
C PRO A 8 20.66 28.81 35.48
N ARG A 9 20.74 27.50 35.76
CA ARG A 9 21.10 26.50 34.76
C ARG A 9 20.12 26.63 33.60
N ARG A 10 20.61 27.02 32.41
CA ARG A 10 19.78 27.12 31.21
C ARG A 10 19.09 25.78 30.98
N ARG A 11 17.82 25.83 30.60
CA ARG A 11 17.05 24.61 30.35
C ARG A 11 17.61 23.97 29.07
N LEU A 12 17.66 22.63 29.02
CA LEU A 12 18.29 21.91 27.90
C LEU A 12 17.76 22.34 26.52
N TRP A 13 16.48 22.69 26.41
CA TRP A 13 15.85 23.13 25.16
C TRP A 13 16.20 24.56 24.74
N GLU A 14 16.62 25.43 25.66
CA GLU A 14 17.10 26.79 25.34
C GLU A 14 18.47 26.76 24.65
N GLU A 15 19.22 25.67 24.85
CA GLU A 15 20.53 25.46 24.25
C GLU A 15 20.44 24.79 22.88
N LYS A 16 19.30 24.19 22.53
CA LYS A 16 19.11 23.46 21.27
C LYS A 16 18.66 24.39 20.15
N ASN A 17 19.19 24.14 18.95
CA ASN A 17 18.79 24.87 17.75
C ASN A 17 17.32 24.58 17.38
N PRO A 18 16.44 25.61 17.34
CA PRO A 18 15.02 25.46 16.99
C PRO A 18 14.77 24.91 15.59
N LEU A 19 15.60 25.28 14.61
CA LEU A 19 15.46 24.80 13.23
C LEU A 19 15.72 23.30 13.13
N ILE A 20 16.73 22.81 13.85
CA ILE A 20 17.02 21.37 13.91
C ILE A 20 15.86 20.63 14.59
N ALA A 21 15.29 21.19 15.65
CA ALA A 21 14.11 20.61 16.30
C ALA A 21 12.91 20.53 15.34
N GLY A 22 12.64 21.60 14.58
CA GLY A 22 11.58 21.62 13.58
C GLY A 22 11.78 20.58 12.46
N VAL A 23 12.99 20.49 11.91
CA VAL A 23 13.31 19.49 10.87
C VAL A 23 13.16 18.06 11.40
N LEU A 24 13.66 17.78 12.60
CA LEU A 24 13.52 16.46 13.21
C LEU A 24 12.06 16.11 13.48
N ALA A 25 11.28 17.05 14.03
CA ALA A 25 9.84 16.87 14.25
C ALA A 25 9.08 16.64 12.95
N TYR A 26 9.49 17.29 11.85
CA TYR A 26 8.89 17.06 10.55
C TYR A 26 9.21 15.66 10.04
N LEU A 27 10.48 15.25 10.05
CA LEU A 27 10.90 13.95 9.53
C LEU A 27 10.30 12.79 10.33
N ILE A 28 10.34 12.87 11.66
CA ILE A 28 9.82 11.87 12.57
C ILE A 28 8.96 12.60 13.61
N PRO A 29 7.62 12.43 13.60
CA PRO A 29 6.73 13.08 14.55
C PRO A 29 7.22 12.95 16.00
N GLY A 30 7.38 14.07 16.69
CA GLY A 30 7.86 14.13 18.08
C GLY A 30 9.39 14.06 18.28
N ALA A 31 10.20 13.78 17.26
CA ALA A 31 11.65 13.68 17.41
C ALA A 31 12.32 15.03 17.75
N GLY A 32 11.77 16.15 17.28
CA GLY A 32 12.23 17.49 17.68
C GLY A 32 12.10 17.75 19.19
N HIS A 33 11.01 17.28 19.80
CA HIS A 33 10.80 17.35 21.25
C HIS A 33 11.78 16.46 22.01
N LEU A 34 12.04 15.25 21.51
CA LEU A 34 13.04 14.36 22.10
C LEU A 34 14.44 14.99 22.05
N TYR A 35 14.81 15.59 20.92
CA TYR A 35 16.07 16.33 20.76
C TYR A 35 16.23 17.48 21.77
N GLN A 36 15.12 18.15 22.11
CA GLN A 36 15.07 19.20 23.13
C GLN A 36 14.98 18.66 24.58
N GLY A 37 14.93 17.34 24.78
CA GLY A 37 14.76 16.72 26.09
C GLY A 37 13.31 16.74 26.62
N ARG A 38 12.32 17.07 25.78
CA ARG A 38 10.89 17.10 26.11
C ARG A 38 10.24 15.73 25.84
N TRP A 39 10.69 14.71 26.56
CA TRP A 39 10.34 13.30 26.33
C TRP A 39 8.84 13.01 26.31
N PHE A 40 8.10 13.51 27.29
CA PHE A 40 6.65 13.27 27.38
C PHE A 40 5.89 13.78 26.14
N LYS A 41 6.15 15.04 25.74
CA LYS A 41 5.57 15.62 24.52
C LYS A 41 5.97 14.83 23.28
N GLY A 42 7.26 14.51 23.14
CA GLY A 42 7.78 13.77 21.99
C GLY A 42 7.12 12.41 21.82
N ILE A 43 6.97 11.65 22.91
CA ILE A 43 6.32 10.33 22.89
C ILE A 43 4.83 10.46 22.52
N ILE A 44 4.11 11.42 23.11
CA ILE A 44 2.69 11.63 22.78
C ILE A 44 2.51 11.99 21.32
N TYR A 45 3.28 12.94 20.79
CA TYR A 45 3.20 13.32 19.38
C TYR A 45 3.53 12.14 18.47
N PHE A 46 4.60 11.39 18.77
CA PHE A 46 4.97 10.20 18.01
C PHE A 46 3.81 9.18 17.96
N VAL A 47 3.29 8.78 19.12
CA VAL A 47 2.24 7.76 19.23
C VAL A 47 0.93 8.22 18.61
N CYS A 48 0.49 9.45 18.89
CA CYS A 48 -0.79 9.95 18.39
C CYS A 48 -0.74 10.18 16.87
N ILE A 49 0.31 10.80 16.35
CA ILE A 49 0.41 11.13 14.91
C ILE A 49 0.61 9.86 14.09
N LEU A 50 1.60 9.04 14.45
CA LEU A 50 1.85 7.80 13.71
C LEU A 50 0.75 6.77 13.94
N GLY A 51 0.17 6.69 15.13
CA GLY A 51 -0.98 5.84 15.41
C GLY A 51 -2.19 6.22 14.55
N THR A 52 -2.49 7.52 14.44
CA THR A 52 -3.57 8.01 13.55
C THR A 52 -3.25 7.74 12.09
N PHE A 53 -2.02 7.99 11.66
CA PHE A 53 -1.57 7.76 10.28
C PHE A 53 -1.64 6.28 9.88
N PHE A 54 -1.01 5.40 10.65
CA PHE A 54 -1.02 3.96 10.37
C PHE A 54 -2.38 3.32 10.64
N GLY A 55 -3.18 3.87 11.56
CA GLY A 55 -4.59 3.52 11.74
C GLY A 55 -5.41 3.81 10.49
N GLY A 56 -5.25 5.00 9.90
CA GLY A 56 -5.86 5.36 8.63
C GLY A 56 -5.37 4.48 7.48
N MET A 57 -4.06 4.24 7.38
CA MET A 57 -3.49 3.31 6.39
C MET A 57 -4.09 1.91 6.51
N LYS A 58 -4.21 1.36 7.72
CA LYS A 58 -4.82 0.05 7.94
C LYS A 58 -6.29 0.02 7.54
N LEU A 59 -7.05 1.05 7.90
CA LEU A 59 -8.47 1.17 7.57
C LEU A 59 -8.71 1.26 6.05
N GLY A 60 -7.80 1.92 5.34
CA GLY A 60 -7.80 2.03 3.89
C GLY A 60 -7.02 0.94 3.16
N GLU A 61 -6.69 -0.18 3.83
CA GLU A 61 -5.92 -1.31 3.27
C GLU A 61 -4.58 -0.94 2.61
N GLY A 62 -3.93 0.10 3.13
CA GLY A 62 -2.66 0.63 2.63
C GLY A 62 -2.78 1.46 1.35
N ALA A 63 -4.00 1.74 0.89
CA ALA A 63 -4.28 2.35 -0.42
C ALA A 63 -4.77 3.81 -0.35
N VAL A 64 -4.55 4.51 0.77
CA VAL A 64 -5.13 5.86 1.01
C VAL A 64 -4.13 7.02 0.99
N VAL A 65 -2.83 6.74 1.10
CA VAL A 65 -1.78 7.76 1.04
C VAL A 65 -1.04 7.61 -0.27
N TYR A 66 -1.34 8.47 -1.24
CA TYR A 66 -0.71 8.44 -2.55
C TYR A 66 -0.73 9.82 -3.20
N HIS A 67 0.21 10.03 -4.12
CA HIS A 67 0.29 11.25 -4.88
C HIS A 67 -0.24 11.03 -6.31
N LEU A 68 -1.45 11.53 -6.57
CA LEU A 68 -2.00 11.61 -7.93
C LEU A 68 -2.08 13.08 -8.35
N PRO A 69 -1.15 13.58 -9.19
CA PRO A 69 -1.16 14.97 -9.61
C PRO A 69 -2.41 15.24 -10.46
N ASN A 70 -3.25 16.21 -10.05
CA ASN A 70 -4.40 16.66 -10.82
C ASN A 70 -4.00 17.87 -11.69
N ASN A 71 -4.60 18.00 -12.88
CA ASN A 71 -4.31 19.03 -13.89
C ASN A 71 -4.44 20.48 -13.40
N ARG A 72 -5.14 20.74 -12.28
CA ARG A 72 -5.33 22.10 -11.75
C ARG A 72 -4.23 22.59 -10.81
N PHE A 73 -3.69 21.72 -9.95
CA PHE A 73 -2.79 22.13 -8.86
C PHE A 73 -1.50 21.30 -8.79
N GLY A 74 -1.33 20.28 -9.64
CA GLY A 74 -0.15 19.42 -9.66
C GLY A 74 -0.01 18.50 -8.45
N ILE A 75 -0.78 18.69 -7.37
CA ILE A 75 -0.82 17.86 -6.16
C ILE A 75 -2.28 17.64 -5.76
N SER A 76 -2.64 16.42 -5.33
CA SER A 76 -3.97 16.16 -4.77
C SER A 76 -4.11 16.84 -3.40
N LEU A 77 -5.29 17.44 -3.14
CA LEU A 77 -5.53 18.15 -1.88
C LEU A 77 -5.32 17.25 -0.66
N ASN A 78 -5.74 15.99 -0.76
CA ASN A 78 -5.55 14.99 0.29
C ASN A 78 -4.06 14.78 0.57
N TYR A 79 -3.23 14.65 -0.47
CA TYR A 79 -1.81 14.42 -0.31
C TYR A 79 -1.07 15.64 0.26
N LEU A 80 -1.55 16.87 -0.02
CA LEU A 80 -0.99 18.08 0.56
C LEU A 80 -1.05 18.07 2.10
N ALA A 81 -2.12 17.52 2.68
CA ALA A 81 -2.18 17.32 4.13
C ALA A 81 -1.33 16.12 4.56
N GLN A 82 -1.40 15.00 3.84
CA GLN A 82 -0.70 13.76 4.22
C GLN A 82 0.84 13.90 4.19
N VAL A 83 1.41 14.67 3.25
CA VAL A 83 2.86 14.88 3.16
C VAL A 83 3.42 15.60 4.39
N CYS A 84 2.57 16.32 5.14
CA CYS A 84 2.96 16.97 6.38
C CYS A 84 3.23 15.98 7.52
N VAL A 85 2.80 14.71 7.42
CA VAL A 85 3.18 13.66 8.37
C VAL A 85 4.70 13.42 8.39
N GLY A 86 5.39 13.79 7.30
CA GLY A 86 6.83 13.66 7.18
C GLY A 86 7.25 12.41 6.45
N MET A 87 8.34 11.79 6.93
CA MET A 87 8.99 10.66 6.28
C MET A 87 8.03 9.51 5.90
N PRO A 88 7.02 9.12 6.70
CA PRO A 88 6.09 8.06 6.32
C PRO A 88 5.30 8.32 5.02
N ALA A 89 5.03 9.58 4.67
CA ALA A 89 4.23 9.95 3.50
C ALA A 89 5.06 10.35 2.27
N LEU A 90 6.37 10.58 2.43
CA LEU A 90 7.28 10.96 1.33
C LEU A 90 7.41 9.90 0.22
N PRO A 91 7.40 8.58 0.50
CA PRO A 91 7.50 7.57 -0.56
C PRO A 91 6.44 7.72 -1.66
N ALA A 92 5.27 8.30 -1.37
CA ALA A 92 4.22 8.54 -2.35
C ALA A 92 4.68 9.36 -3.57
N ILE A 93 5.56 10.34 -3.38
CA ILE A 93 6.11 11.15 -4.48
C ILE A 93 6.95 10.27 -5.41
N TYR A 94 7.81 9.43 -4.83
CA TYR A 94 8.67 8.53 -5.59
C TYR A 94 7.84 7.43 -6.28
N GLN A 95 6.87 6.85 -5.58
CA GLN A 95 5.98 5.83 -6.13
C GLN A 95 5.11 6.37 -7.27
N ALA A 96 4.64 7.61 -7.20
CA ALA A 96 3.94 8.25 -8.31
C ALA A 96 4.79 8.36 -9.57
N LYS A 97 6.12 8.47 -9.42
CA LYS A 97 7.07 8.46 -10.53
C LYS A 97 7.27 7.04 -11.08
N ARG A 98 7.47 6.04 -10.20
CA ARG A 98 7.62 4.63 -10.59
C ARG A 98 6.37 4.08 -11.26
N ALA A 99 5.18 4.44 -10.78
CA ALA A 99 3.91 3.96 -11.32
C ALA A 99 3.63 4.45 -12.75
N LYS A 100 4.27 5.55 -13.17
CA LYS A 100 4.18 6.09 -14.54
C LYS A 100 5.13 5.41 -15.53
N ASP A 101 6.02 4.56 -15.06
CA ASP A 101 6.92 3.80 -15.93
C ASP A 101 6.09 2.94 -16.90
N PRO A 102 6.32 3.01 -18.23
CA PRO A 102 5.65 2.15 -19.20
C PRO A 102 5.79 0.64 -18.92
N ALA A 103 6.84 0.24 -18.21
CA ALA A 103 7.04 -1.14 -17.77
C ALA A 103 6.05 -1.56 -16.66
N ASN A 104 5.44 -0.61 -15.93
CA ASN A 104 4.43 -0.87 -14.92
C ASN A 104 3.04 -1.13 -15.55
N ARG A 105 2.89 -2.31 -16.14
CA ARG A 105 1.68 -2.77 -16.84
C ARG A 105 1.26 -4.15 -16.34
N PRO A 106 -0.01 -4.55 -16.55
CA PRO A 106 -0.44 -5.91 -16.27
C PRO A 106 0.41 -6.88 -17.10
N LEU A 107 0.76 -8.00 -16.47
CA LEU A 107 1.60 -9.03 -17.06
C LEU A 107 0.72 -10.15 -17.56
N TYR A 108 0.80 -10.39 -18.86
CA TYR A 108 0.25 -11.58 -19.53
C TYR A 108 1.34 -12.60 -19.84
N GLU A 109 2.60 -12.21 -19.64
CA GLU A 109 3.81 -12.98 -19.87
C GLU A 109 4.76 -12.73 -18.71
N LEU A 110 5.50 -13.77 -18.33
CA LEU A 110 6.48 -13.73 -17.25
C LEU A 110 7.88 -13.92 -17.82
N ASN A 111 8.78 -13.00 -17.48
CA ASN A 111 10.21 -13.16 -17.81
C ASN A 111 10.89 -14.19 -16.89
N GLU A 112 10.34 -14.39 -15.69
CA GLU A 112 10.84 -15.30 -14.66
C GLU A 112 9.66 -16.05 -14.03
N PRO A 113 9.84 -17.31 -13.61
CA PRO A 113 8.78 -18.06 -12.93
C PRO A 113 8.23 -17.32 -11.71
N LEU A 114 6.91 -17.29 -11.58
CA LEU A 114 6.20 -16.64 -10.47
C LEU A 114 5.60 -17.70 -9.55
N VAL A 115 6.22 -17.86 -8.39
CA VAL A 115 5.69 -18.71 -7.31
C VAL A 115 5.23 -17.82 -6.16
N ALA A 116 3.94 -17.86 -5.83
CA ALA A 116 3.37 -17.00 -4.79
C ALA A 116 2.18 -17.66 -4.08
N PRO A 117 1.92 -17.33 -2.80
CA PRO A 117 0.67 -17.72 -2.16
C PRO A 117 -0.50 -17.03 -2.87
N PHE A 118 -1.58 -17.78 -3.06
CA PHE A 118 -2.78 -17.36 -3.76
C PHE A 118 -3.99 -17.56 -2.85
N SER A 119 -4.86 -16.55 -2.83
CA SER A 119 -6.16 -16.60 -2.17
C SER A 119 -7.19 -15.98 -3.12
N GLY A 120 -8.26 -16.73 -3.39
CA GLY A 120 -9.26 -16.34 -4.38
C GLY A 120 -10.39 -17.34 -4.49
N GLU A 121 -11.00 -17.39 -5.67
CA GLU A 121 -12.16 -18.21 -5.98
C GLU A 121 -11.91 -18.98 -7.28
N LEU A 122 -12.48 -20.18 -7.36
CA LEU A 122 -12.64 -20.90 -8.61
C LEU A 122 -13.96 -20.46 -9.24
N VAL A 123 -13.90 -19.93 -10.46
CA VAL A 123 -15.06 -19.44 -11.20
C VAL A 123 -15.23 -20.26 -12.46
N THR A 124 -16.44 -20.74 -12.68
CA THR A 124 -16.86 -21.33 -13.95
C THR A 124 -17.56 -20.27 -14.78
N SER A 125 -17.08 -20.04 -16.00
CA SER A 125 -17.71 -19.17 -16.99
C SER A 125 -18.37 -20.03 -18.07
N SER A 126 -19.70 -19.96 -18.11
CA SER A 126 -20.57 -20.52 -19.15
C SER A 126 -21.22 -19.39 -19.96
N PRO A 127 -21.73 -19.65 -21.18
CA PRO A 127 -22.32 -18.60 -22.01
C PRO A 127 -23.43 -17.83 -21.28
N GLY A 128 -23.15 -16.58 -20.90
CA GLY A 128 -24.10 -15.69 -20.22
C GLY A 128 -24.20 -15.83 -18.69
N GLN A 129 -23.38 -16.68 -18.06
CA GLN A 129 -23.39 -16.86 -16.60
C GLN A 129 -22.01 -17.22 -16.04
N GLU A 130 -21.54 -16.44 -15.07
CA GLU A 130 -20.40 -16.80 -14.21
C GLU A 130 -20.93 -17.36 -12.89
N THR A 131 -20.38 -18.50 -12.46
CA THR A 131 -20.74 -19.15 -11.20
C THR A 131 -19.48 -19.39 -10.38
N ILE A 132 -19.49 -18.93 -9.13
CA ILE A 132 -18.43 -19.22 -8.16
C ILE A 132 -18.59 -20.67 -7.71
N VAL A 133 -17.56 -21.48 -7.93
CA VAL A 133 -17.52 -22.90 -7.54
C VAL A 133 -17.14 -23.04 -6.07
N GLY A 134 -16.14 -22.28 -5.60
CA GLY A 134 -15.65 -22.34 -4.23
C GLY A 134 -14.41 -21.48 -3.99
N HIS A 135 -13.92 -21.44 -2.76
CA HIS A 135 -12.77 -20.63 -2.35
C HIS A 135 -11.47 -21.41 -2.47
N LEU A 136 -10.47 -20.78 -3.07
CA LEU A 136 -9.14 -21.31 -3.26
C LEU A 136 -8.15 -20.66 -2.30
N GLU A 137 -7.42 -21.49 -1.56
CA GLU A 137 -6.26 -21.08 -0.77
C GLU A 137 -5.08 -22.01 -1.06
N GLY A 138 -3.93 -21.45 -1.42
CA GLY A 138 -2.80 -22.28 -1.82
C GLY A 138 -1.62 -21.49 -2.35
N THR A 139 -0.86 -22.14 -3.23
CA THR A 139 0.27 -21.57 -3.95
C THR A 139 0.03 -21.69 -5.44
N VAL A 140 0.30 -20.62 -6.17
CA VAL A 140 0.34 -20.61 -7.62
C VAL A 140 1.78 -20.62 -8.09
N ASP A 141 2.09 -21.48 -9.06
CA ASP A 141 3.36 -21.57 -9.76
C ASP A 141 3.09 -21.33 -11.25
N LEU A 142 3.50 -20.18 -11.77
CA LEU A 142 3.29 -19.76 -13.14
C LEU A 142 4.62 -19.59 -13.86
N ASN A 143 4.65 -19.99 -15.12
CA ASN A 143 5.79 -19.79 -15.99
C ASN A 143 5.34 -19.46 -17.42
N THR A 144 6.18 -18.76 -18.17
CA THR A 144 5.99 -18.54 -19.59
C THR A 144 7.11 -19.23 -20.34
N ALA A 145 6.77 -20.22 -21.15
CA ALA A 145 7.71 -20.90 -22.02
C ALA A 145 7.58 -20.34 -23.45
N PHE A 146 8.71 -20.16 -24.13
CA PHE A 146 8.74 -19.75 -25.53
C PHE A 146 8.92 -20.97 -26.42
N ASN A 147 7.83 -21.67 -26.70
CA ASN A 147 7.83 -22.85 -27.59
C ASN A 147 7.36 -22.42 -29.00
N GLY A 148 8.28 -21.81 -29.76
CA GLY A 148 7.99 -21.27 -31.10
C GLY A 148 7.69 -19.76 -31.08
N SER A 149 6.82 -19.29 -31.99
CA SER A 149 6.58 -17.84 -32.19
C SER A 149 5.61 -17.20 -31.19
N MET A 150 4.85 -17.99 -30.44
CA MET A 150 3.88 -17.48 -29.45
C MET A 150 4.28 -17.94 -28.04
N PRO A 151 4.27 -17.04 -27.05
CA PRO A 151 4.51 -17.41 -25.67
C PRO A 151 3.39 -18.33 -25.16
N GLU A 152 3.77 -19.44 -24.55
CA GLU A 152 2.85 -20.38 -23.93
C GLU A 152 2.96 -20.24 -22.41
N THR A 153 1.95 -19.61 -21.81
CA THR A 153 1.81 -19.50 -20.37
C THR A 153 1.23 -20.78 -19.79
N SER A 154 1.94 -21.36 -18.83
CA SER A 154 1.51 -22.57 -18.12
C SER A 154 1.79 -22.44 -16.64
N GLY A 155 1.13 -23.26 -15.84
CA GLY A 155 1.35 -23.27 -14.41
C GLY A 155 0.52 -24.30 -13.68
N VAL A 156 0.64 -24.31 -12.37
CA VAL A 156 -0.10 -25.20 -11.48
C VAL A 156 -0.49 -24.41 -10.23
N PHE A 157 -1.75 -24.50 -9.85
CA PHE A 157 -2.20 -24.13 -8.52
C PHE A 157 -2.24 -25.38 -7.63
N ARG A 158 -1.64 -25.29 -6.44
CA ARG A 158 -1.65 -26.34 -5.42
C ARG A 158 -2.19 -25.78 -4.12
N GLY A 159 -3.26 -26.36 -3.60
CA GLY A 159 -3.89 -25.84 -2.39
C GLY A 159 -5.15 -26.58 -2.01
N THR A 160 -6.12 -25.83 -1.50
CA THR A 160 -7.43 -26.32 -1.10
C THR A 160 -8.54 -25.57 -1.81
N LEU A 161 -9.58 -26.28 -2.24
CA LEU A 161 -10.88 -25.75 -2.65
C LEU A 161 -11.88 -26.05 -1.54
N ASP A 162 -12.39 -25.02 -0.86
CA ASP A 162 -13.28 -25.14 0.31
C ASP A 162 -12.77 -26.13 1.38
N GLY A 163 -11.44 -26.22 1.54
CA GLY A 163 -10.75 -27.09 2.49
C GLY A 163 -10.30 -28.45 1.93
N GLU A 164 -10.81 -28.87 0.76
CA GLU A 164 -10.39 -30.11 0.11
C GLU A 164 -9.15 -29.90 -0.76
N LYS A 165 -8.15 -30.78 -0.65
CA LYS A 165 -6.91 -30.63 -1.42
C LYS A 165 -7.16 -30.77 -2.92
N VAL A 166 -6.70 -29.79 -3.67
CA VAL A 166 -6.83 -29.75 -5.13
C VAL A 166 -5.51 -29.32 -5.79
N GLU A 167 -5.22 -29.92 -6.93
CA GLU A 167 -4.18 -29.47 -7.84
C GLU A 167 -4.83 -29.12 -9.19
N LEU A 168 -4.74 -27.86 -9.59
CA LEU A 168 -5.34 -27.35 -10.82
C LEU A 168 -4.23 -26.98 -11.79
N ARG A 169 -4.24 -27.57 -12.99
CA ARG A 169 -3.34 -27.15 -14.06
C ARG A 169 -3.84 -25.85 -14.69
N LEU A 170 -2.96 -24.89 -14.87
CA LEU A 170 -3.24 -23.58 -15.42
C LEU A 170 -2.64 -23.48 -16.83
N VAL A 171 -3.47 -23.19 -17.83
CA VAL A 171 -3.10 -23.14 -19.25
C VAL A 171 -3.98 -22.13 -19.99
N GLY A 172 -3.54 -21.66 -21.14
CA GLY A 172 -4.37 -20.80 -21.99
C GLY A 172 -4.39 -19.32 -21.59
N GLY A 173 -3.48 -18.91 -20.70
CA GLY A 173 -3.29 -17.52 -20.31
C GLY A 173 -3.44 -17.26 -18.82
N PHE A 174 -2.75 -16.24 -18.35
CA PHE A 174 -3.01 -15.59 -17.07
C PHE A 174 -2.92 -14.08 -17.23
N SER A 175 -3.48 -13.35 -16.27
CA SER A 175 -3.35 -11.92 -16.11
C SER A 175 -2.91 -11.65 -14.68
N VAL A 176 -1.72 -11.11 -14.51
CA VAL A 176 -1.25 -10.60 -13.20
C VAL A 176 -1.27 -9.09 -13.26
N ASP A 177 -1.91 -8.45 -12.29
CA ASP A 177 -1.97 -6.99 -12.23
C ASP A 177 -0.57 -6.35 -12.19
N ARG A 178 -0.48 -5.04 -12.41
CA ARG A 178 0.75 -4.26 -12.37
C ARG A 178 1.61 -4.56 -11.13
N PRO A 179 2.95 -4.62 -11.26
CA PRO A 179 3.83 -4.77 -10.11
C PRO A 179 3.60 -3.68 -9.06
N ILE A 180 3.53 -2.41 -9.47
CA ILE A 180 3.36 -1.24 -8.60
C ILE A 180 1.93 -0.71 -8.72
N SER A 181 1.16 -0.87 -7.65
CA SER A 181 -0.19 -0.31 -7.51
C SER A 181 -0.59 -0.32 -6.03
N ALA A 182 -1.61 0.45 -5.68
CA ALA A 182 -2.08 0.57 -4.32
C ALA A 182 -2.58 -0.76 -3.73
N GLY A 183 -2.23 -0.96 -2.45
CA GLY A 183 -2.64 -2.13 -1.67
C GLY A 183 -1.72 -3.35 -1.83
N PHE A 184 -1.72 -4.18 -0.80
CA PHE A 184 -0.82 -5.35 -0.69
C PHE A 184 -1.35 -6.62 -1.39
N ARG A 185 -2.56 -6.55 -1.95
CA ARG A 185 -3.19 -7.63 -2.70
C ARG A 185 -3.14 -7.31 -4.19
N ARG A 186 -2.34 -8.07 -4.92
CA ARG A 186 -2.15 -7.98 -6.37
C ARG A 186 -3.08 -8.97 -7.06
N PRO A 187 -4.09 -8.51 -7.81
CA PRO A 187 -4.98 -9.39 -8.56
C PRO A 187 -4.22 -10.33 -9.50
N LEU A 188 -4.68 -11.57 -9.56
CA LEU A 188 -4.20 -12.61 -10.45
C LEU A 188 -5.39 -13.44 -10.94
N GLU A 189 -5.47 -13.61 -12.24
CA GLU A 189 -6.44 -14.47 -12.91
C GLU A 189 -5.69 -15.47 -13.79
N ALA A 190 -6.08 -16.74 -13.76
CA ALA A 190 -5.48 -17.75 -14.63
C ALA A 190 -6.51 -18.79 -15.06
N VAL A 191 -6.46 -19.18 -16.33
CA VAL A 191 -7.39 -20.18 -16.88
C VAL A 191 -6.96 -21.58 -16.47
N VAL A 192 -7.93 -22.39 -16.04
CA VAL A 192 -7.74 -23.78 -15.64
C VAL A 192 -7.88 -24.68 -16.86
N ALA A 193 -6.98 -25.67 -16.96
CA ALA A 193 -7.02 -26.66 -18.01
C ALA A 193 -8.35 -27.42 -17.99
N ARG A 194 -8.99 -27.48 -19.17
CA ARG A 194 -10.24 -28.21 -19.35
C ARG A 194 -10.05 -29.68 -18.98
N GLN A 195 -10.92 -30.18 -18.12
CA GLN A 195 -11.01 -31.60 -17.82
C GLN A 195 -11.86 -32.33 -18.88
N PRO A 196 -11.61 -33.63 -19.16
CA PRO A 196 -12.33 -34.38 -20.19
C PRO A 196 -13.86 -34.40 -20.03
N ASP A 197 -14.34 -34.28 -18.79
CA ASP A 197 -15.76 -34.39 -18.43
C ASP A 197 -16.53 -33.05 -18.52
N GLN A 198 -15.84 -31.94 -18.85
CA GLN A 198 -16.46 -30.61 -18.92
C GLN A 198 -17.10 -30.31 -20.27
N HIS A 199 -18.19 -29.53 -20.26
CA HIS A 199 -18.89 -29.16 -21.48
C HIS A 199 -18.00 -28.33 -22.43
N PRO A 200 -18.17 -28.43 -23.77
CA PRO A 200 -17.30 -27.77 -24.75
C PRO A 200 -17.24 -26.24 -24.66
N HIS A 201 -18.23 -25.61 -24.04
CA HIS A 201 -18.36 -24.16 -23.89
C HIS A 201 -18.13 -23.67 -22.46
N GLU A 202 -17.78 -24.57 -21.55
CA GLU A 202 -17.48 -24.24 -20.16
C GLU A 202 -15.97 -24.00 -20.02
N SER A 203 -15.61 -22.96 -19.29
CA SER A 203 -14.23 -22.63 -18.95
C SER A 203 -14.14 -22.33 -17.45
N GLN A 204 -13.08 -22.82 -16.81
CA GLN A 204 -12.81 -22.55 -15.41
C GLN A 204 -11.63 -21.59 -15.30
N THR A 205 -11.74 -20.63 -14.39
CA THR A 205 -10.71 -19.62 -14.13
C THR A 205 -10.53 -19.49 -12.63
N ILE A 206 -9.29 -19.43 -12.16
CA ILE A 206 -9.00 -18.99 -10.80
C ILE A 206 -8.93 -17.46 -10.80
N ARG A 207 -9.69 -16.80 -9.93
CA ARG A 207 -9.72 -15.34 -9.78
C ARG A 207 -9.40 -15.00 -8.33
N GLY A 208 -8.30 -14.28 -8.10
CA GLY A 208 -7.86 -14.03 -6.74
C GLY A 208 -6.73 -13.01 -6.64
N THR A 209 -5.95 -13.15 -5.58
CA THR A 209 -4.86 -12.23 -5.28
C THR A 209 -3.61 -12.98 -4.81
N ILE A 210 -2.47 -12.43 -5.18
CA ILE A 210 -1.15 -12.76 -4.66
C ILE A 210 -0.60 -11.57 -3.87
N PRO A 211 0.35 -11.76 -2.93
CA PRO A 211 0.92 -10.65 -2.18
C PRO A 211 1.73 -9.74 -3.09
N ARG A 212 1.58 -8.43 -2.89
CA ARG A 212 2.45 -7.40 -3.44
C ARG A 212 3.54 -7.07 -2.42
N SER A 213 4.76 -6.85 -2.90
CA SER A 213 5.88 -6.46 -2.03
C SER A 213 5.58 -5.13 -1.33
N PHE A 214 6.12 -4.92 -0.14
CA PHE A 214 5.95 -3.64 0.56
C PHE A 214 6.45 -2.45 -0.27
N ALA A 215 7.58 -2.62 -0.96
CA ALA A 215 8.19 -1.58 -1.79
C ALA A 215 7.35 -1.22 -3.03
N ASP A 216 6.47 -2.11 -3.49
CA ASP A 216 5.62 -1.86 -4.67
C ASP A 216 4.19 -1.45 -4.29
N ALA A 217 3.77 -1.73 -3.05
CA ALA A 217 2.44 -1.39 -2.54
C ALA A 217 2.41 -0.10 -1.72
N TYR A 218 3.40 0.11 -0.84
CA TYR A 218 3.36 1.19 0.14
C TYR A 218 3.41 2.55 -0.55
N CYS A 219 2.39 3.37 -0.29
CA CYS A 219 2.20 4.68 -0.90
C CYS A 219 2.12 4.70 -2.44
N ALA A 220 1.89 3.55 -3.07
CA ALA A 220 1.69 3.48 -4.51
C ALA A 220 0.31 4.05 -4.89
N PRO A 221 0.22 4.82 -5.99
CA PRO A 221 -1.07 5.31 -6.46
C PRO A 221 -1.96 4.18 -6.99
N PRO A 222 -3.27 4.21 -6.71
CA PRO A 222 -4.22 3.32 -7.36
C PRO A 222 -4.47 3.78 -8.80
N ASP A 223 -4.71 2.83 -9.69
CA ASP A 223 -5.33 3.09 -10.99
C ASP A 223 -6.86 3.35 -10.84
N PRO A 224 -7.54 3.86 -11.88
CA PRO A 224 -8.96 4.22 -11.79
C PRO A 224 -9.88 3.04 -11.43
N ASP A 225 -9.59 1.84 -11.93
CA ASP A 225 -10.41 0.65 -11.66
C ASP A 225 -10.21 0.19 -10.21
N LYS A 226 -8.96 0.20 -9.74
CA LYS A 226 -8.63 -0.08 -8.35
C LYS A 226 -9.24 0.94 -7.39
N LEU A 227 -9.22 2.22 -7.75
CA LEU A 227 -9.84 3.27 -6.95
C LEU A 227 -11.36 3.06 -6.85
N LYS A 228 -12.01 2.65 -7.94
CA LYS A 228 -13.44 2.31 -7.96
C LYS A 228 -13.74 1.09 -7.10
N ASP A 229 -12.92 0.04 -7.18
CA ASP A 229 -13.02 -1.15 -6.31
C ASP A 229 -12.90 -0.77 -4.83
N LEU A 230 -11.91 0.03 -4.46
CA LEU A 230 -11.70 0.50 -3.09
C LEU A 230 -12.93 1.28 -2.57
N HIS A 231 -13.46 2.22 -3.34
CA HIS A 231 -14.66 2.95 -2.96
C HIS A 231 -15.89 2.04 -2.88
N GLY A 232 -16.04 1.07 -3.79
CA GLY A 232 -17.15 0.12 -3.79
C GLY A 232 -17.15 -0.78 -2.56
N ARG A 233 -15.99 -1.33 -2.21
CA ARG A 233 -15.85 -2.33 -1.13
C ARG A 233 -15.73 -1.72 0.26
N LEU A 234 -14.98 -0.64 0.42
CA LEU A 234 -14.77 0.01 1.72
C LEU A 234 -15.82 1.11 1.98
N GLY A 235 -16.41 1.69 0.94
CA GLY A 235 -17.39 2.76 1.07
C GLY A 235 -16.88 3.90 1.95
N LYS A 236 -17.68 4.27 2.95
CA LYS A 236 -17.37 5.35 3.90
C LYS A 236 -16.09 5.13 4.71
N PHE A 237 -15.66 3.89 4.90
CA PHE A 237 -14.41 3.61 5.61
C PHE A 237 -13.19 4.09 4.83
N TYR A 238 -13.26 4.14 3.50
CA TYR A 238 -12.20 4.67 2.66
C TYR A 238 -12.04 6.19 2.87
N ASP A 239 -13.15 6.93 2.85
CA ASP A 239 -13.13 8.38 3.10
C ASP A 239 -12.65 8.69 4.53
N LEU A 240 -13.07 7.89 5.52
CA LEU A 240 -12.62 8.01 6.90
C LEU A 240 -11.11 7.75 7.04
N ALA A 241 -10.59 6.74 6.33
CA ALA A 241 -9.17 6.43 6.30
C ALA A 241 -8.34 7.58 5.71
N ILE A 242 -8.81 8.19 4.63
CA ILE A 242 -8.21 9.41 4.07
C ILE A 242 -8.23 10.53 5.12
N ALA A 243 -9.36 10.78 5.76
CA ALA A 243 -9.49 11.82 6.78
C ALA A 243 -8.51 11.62 7.94
N PHE A 244 -8.34 10.38 8.44
CA PHE A 244 -7.37 10.07 9.50
C PHE A 244 -5.95 10.44 9.09
N THR A 245 -5.53 10.05 7.89
CA THR A 245 -4.17 10.37 7.40
C THR A 245 -3.95 11.86 7.15
N MET A 246 -4.99 12.60 6.75
CA MET A 246 -4.95 14.07 6.65
C MET A 246 -4.85 14.74 8.03
N ILE A 247 -5.64 14.29 9.00
CA ILE A 247 -5.61 14.77 10.39
C ILE A 247 -4.23 14.53 10.99
N ALA A 248 -3.64 13.35 10.79
CA ALA A 248 -2.27 13.08 11.24
C ALA A 248 -1.27 14.08 10.68
N GLY A 249 -1.39 14.46 9.40
CA GLY A 249 -0.55 15.47 8.78
C GLY A 249 -0.72 16.85 9.39
N LEU A 250 -1.96 17.29 9.62
CA LEU A 250 -2.26 18.57 10.27
C LEU A 250 -1.74 18.60 11.71
N LEU A 251 -1.91 17.51 12.47
CA LEU A 251 -1.36 17.38 13.82
C LEU A 251 0.17 17.49 13.82
N ASN A 252 0.84 16.93 12.81
CA ASN A 252 2.30 17.04 12.72
C ASN A 252 2.77 18.46 12.41
N VAL A 253 2.02 19.23 11.62
CA VAL A 253 2.33 20.66 11.43
C VAL A 253 2.31 21.40 12.78
N LEU A 254 1.30 21.15 13.60
CA LEU A 254 1.21 21.75 14.94
C LEU A 254 2.35 21.28 15.86
N ALA A 255 2.73 20.01 15.79
CA ALA A 255 3.85 19.48 16.55
C ALA A 255 5.18 20.12 16.11
N VAL A 256 5.41 20.28 14.80
CA VAL A 256 6.59 20.99 14.27
C VAL A 256 6.63 22.43 14.75
N TRP A 257 5.50 23.12 14.75
CA TRP A 257 5.39 24.48 15.28
C TRP A 257 5.76 24.53 16.79
N ASP A 258 5.20 23.65 17.63
CA ASP A 258 5.55 23.55 19.06
C ASP A 258 7.04 23.16 19.26
N ALA A 259 7.64 22.44 18.32
CA ALA A 259 9.08 22.14 18.33
C ALA A 259 9.93 23.39 18.11
N ILE A 260 9.51 24.28 17.22
CA ILE A 260 10.26 25.49 16.84
C ILE A 260 10.13 26.58 17.90
N GLU A 261 8.92 26.87 18.38
CA GLU A 261 8.73 27.94 19.38
C GLU A 261 9.34 27.59 20.74
N GLY A 262 9.47 26.31 21.07
CA GLY A 262 9.86 25.87 22.40
C GLY A 262 8.69 25.93 23.39
N PRO A 263 8.89 25.53 24.65
CA PRO A 263 7.84 25.64 25.67
C PRO A 263 7.55 27.11 26.00
N ALA A 264 6.27 27.44 26.15
CA ALA A 264 5.80 28.68 26.77
C ALA A 264 6.25 28.79 28.25
#